data_AF-A0A803LJ18-F1
#
_entry.id   AF-A0A803LJ18-F1
#
_cell.length_a   1.000
_cell.length_b   1.000
_cell.length_c   1.000
_cell.angle_alpha   90.00
_cell.angle_beta   90.00
_cell.angle_gamma   90.00
#
_symmetry.space_group_name_H-M   'P 1'
#
loop_
_entity.id
_entity.type
_entity.pdbx_description
1 polymer ?
#
loop_
_entity_poly.entity_id
_entity_poly.type
_entity_poly.pdbx_seq_one_letter_code
_entity_poly.pdbx_strand_id
1 'polypeptide(L)'
;MKVTSMSIEISLVCIVLVSVSWCVLNWVWFRPKRLERLLRNQGFKGNSYRLLHGDTKDRATMTIEARSKPPLPDSSNDYIPRALPFFYQTLNKYGRRCFVWNGPVPLVTIAEPELIREVFMKIHEFQKQKTNPFLEKVASGLLMLEGRFWATRRKLLTPAFHMDKLKFMLPALWESSNAMVKEWEEMTSKTGSCEIEVLSYLNKLSAGLISRVAFGSSYEEGKRIFELLTEQIQTVLPVLNAVYIPGWRFIPTKANKRIVDVDKEIRTLLKGVIDKRKKAIKEGAKPKDDLLGLLLESQLHDNGHNNKKHIELSIEA
;
A
#
# COMPACT_ATOMS: atom_id res chain seq x y z
N MET A 1 -22.54 55.28 10.75
CA MET A 1 -22.87 53.85 11.00
C MET A 1 -21.74 53.20 11.77
N LYS A 2 -21.94 52.83 13.04
CA LYS A 2 -20.95 52.06 13.80
C LYS A 2 -21.11 50.59 13.41
N VAL A 3 -20.22 50.10 12.56
CA VAL A 3 -20.08 48.66 12.33
C VAL A 3 -19.62 48.05 13.66
N THR A 4 -20.48 47.28 14.31
CA THR A 4 -20.16 46.62 15.58
C THR A 4 -19.24 45.43 15.30
N SER A 5 -18.28 45.12 16.20
CA SER A 5 -17.39 43.94 16.07
C SER A 5 -18.18 42.68 15.72
N MET A 6 -19.34 42.51 16.35
CA MET A 6 -20.28 41.42 16.10
C MET A 6 -20.75 41.32 14.64
N SER A 7 -21.00 42.44 13.95
CA SER A 7 -21.39 42.42 12.53
C SER A 7 -20.25 41.99 11.59
N ILE A 8 -19.00 42.30 11.95
CA ILE A 8 -17.80 41.86 11.23
C ILE A 8 -17.59 40.35 11.44
N GLU A 9 -17.71 39.88 12.68
CA GLU A 9 -17.59 38.46 13.03
C GLU A 9 -18.65 37.61 12.32
N ILE A 10 -19.91 38.05 12.32
CA ILE A 10 -21.00 37.37 11.59
C ILE A 10 -20.70 37.34 10.08
N SER A 11 -20.26 38.45 9.50
CA SER A 11 -19.94 38.51 8.07
C SER A 11 -18.79 37.58 7.69
N LEU A 12 -17.74 37.51 8.52
CA LEU A 12 -16.62 36.59 8.34
C LEU A 12 -17.09 35.13 8.41
N VAL A 13 -17.92 34.79 9.39
CA VAL A 13 -18.51 33.44 9.51
C VAL A 13 -19.34 33.10 8.27
N CYS A 14 -20.18 34.02 7.79
CA CYS A 14 -20.97 33.82 6.57
C CYS A 14 -20.09 33.59 5.33
N ILE A 15 -19.02 34.38 5.16
CA ILE A 15 -18.07 34.21 4.04
C ILE A 15 -17.43 32.83 4.10
N VAL A 16 -16.98 32.39 5.28
CA VAL A 16 -16.39 31.06 5.47
C VAL A 16 -17.41 29.97 5.15
N LEU A 17 -18.66 30.07 5.64
CA LEU A 17 -19.70 29.08 5.37
C LEU A 17 -20.05 28.98 3.88
N VAL A 18 -20.19 30.12 3.18
CA VAL A 18 -20.46 30.14 1.74
C VAL A 18 -19.28 29.55 0.97
N SER A 19 -18.05 29.92 1.32
CA SER A 19 -16.83 29.40 0.69
C SER A 19 -16.70 27.89 0.86
N VAL A 20 -16.92 27.38 2.08
CA VAL A 20 -16.91 25.93 2.37
C VAL A 20 -18.02 25.22 1.62
N SER A 21 -19.24 25.77 1.62
CA SER A 21 -20.38 25.19 0.91
C SER A 21 -20.13 25.11 -0.59
N TRP A 22 -19.55 26.16 -1.18
CA TRP A 22 -19.15 26.18 -2.59
C TRP A 22 -18.05 25.15 -2.89
N CYS A 23 -17.03 25.05 -2.04
CA CYS A 23 -15.98 24.05 -2.16
C CYS A 23 -16.55 22.62 -2.14
N VAL A 24 -17.48 22.34 -1.21
CA VAL A 24 -18.15 21.05 -1.09
C VAL A 24 -19.02 20.77 -2.32
N LEU A 25 -19.83 21.73 -2.76
CA LEU A 25 -20.69 21.58 -3.94
C LEU A 25 -19.86 21.33 -5.20
N ASN A 26 -18.75 22.04 -5.37
CA ASN A 26 -17.83 21.83 -6.47
C ASN A 26 -17.17 20.45 -6.41
N TRP A 27 -16.72 20.02 -5.23
CA TRP A 27 -16.08 18.72 -5.02
C TRP A 27 -17.04 17.55 -5.26
N VAL A 28 -18.25 17.61 -4.70
CA VAL A 28 -19.21 16.50 -4.74
C VAL A 28 -20.08 16.50 -6.01
N TRP A 29 -20.31 17.64 -6.66
CA TRP A 29 -21.25 17.70 -7.79
C TRP A 29 -20.62 18.21 -9.09
N PHE A 30 -20.15 19.45 -9.12
CA PHE A 30 -19.75 20.10 -10.38
C PHE A 30 -18.51 19.45 -11.00
N ARG A 31 -17.47 19.17 -10.21
CA ARG A 31 -16.25 18.53 -10.70
C ARG A 31 -16.51 17.12 -11.22
N PRO A 32 -17.20 16.21 -10.50
CA PRO A 32 -17.55 14.89 -11.04
C PRO A 32 -18.33 14.98 -12.35
N LYS A 33 -19.39 15.81 -12.43
CA LYS A 33 -20.17 15.94 -13.66
C LYS A 33 -19.38 16.51 -14.83
N ARG A 34 -18.45 17.43 -14.58
CA ARG A 34 -17.54 17.93 -15.62
C ARG A 34 -16.59 16.83 -16.12
N LEU A 35 -15.96 16.09 -15.20
CA LEU A 35 -15.05 14.99 -15.54
C LEU A 35 -15.78 13.86 -16.29
N GLU A 36 -17.01 13.55 -15.89
CA GLU A 36 -17.86 12.56 -16.57
C GLU A 36 -18.05 12.91 -18.05
N ARG A 37 -18.40 14.16 -18.36
CA ARG A 37 -18.55 14.63 -19.75
C ARG A 37 -17.25 14.54 -20.52
N LEU A 38 -16.13 14.96 -19.92
CA LEU A 38 -14.82 14.91 -20.57
C LEU A 38 -14.42 13.47 -20.93
N LEU A 39 -14.59 12.52 -20.00
CA LEU A 39 -14.27 11.11 -20.22
C LEU A 39 -15.15 10.50 -21.32
N ARG A 40 -16.45 10.80 -21.32
CA ARG A 40 -17.38 10.34 -22.37
C ARG A 40 -17.01 10.91 -23.74
N ASN A 41 -16.65 12.18 -23.81
CA ASN A 41 -16.20 12.81 -25.06
C ASN A 41 -14.87 12.21 -25.57
N GLN A 42 -14.02 11.69 -24.68
CA GLN A 42 -12.79 10.97 -25.03
C GLN A 42 -13.05 9.48 -25.38
N GLY A 43 -14.30 9.04 -25.41
CA GLY A 43 -14.68 7.68 -25.79
C GLY A 43 -14.66 6.65 -24.66
N PHE A 44 -14.43 7.06 -23.40
CA PHE A 44 -14.52 6.15 -22.26
C PHE A 44 -15.97 5.86 -21.90
N LYS A 45 -16.26 4.59 -21.59
CA LYS A 45 -17.58 4.12 -21.15
C LYS A 45 -17.57 3.81 -19.66
N GLY A 46 -18.67 4.08 -18.96
CA GLY A 46 -18.72 3.89 -17.51
C GLY A 46 -20.07 4.22 -16.91
N ASN A 47 -20.21 3.86 -15.63
CA ASN A 47 -21.39 4.22 -14.84
C ASN A 47 -21.51 5.75 -14.73
N SER A 48 -22.75 6.24 -14.72
CA SER A 48 -23.00 7.65 -14.45
C SER A 48 -22.68 7.98 -13.00
N TYR A 49 -22.17 9.19 -12.76
CA TYR A 49 -21.80 9.59 -11.40
C TYR A 49 -22.99 9.59 -10.44
N ARG A 50 -22.84 8.90 -9.30
CA ARG A 50 -23.77 8.90 -8.16
C ARG A 50 -23.21 9.74 -7.01
N LEU A 51 -24.03 10.65 -6.48
CA LEU A 51 -23.64 11.65 -5.49
C LEU A 51 -22.87 11.04 -4.30
N LEU A 52 -21.71 11.63 -4.00
CA LEU A 52 -20.77 11.30 -2.93
C LEU A 52 -20.10 9.92 -3.04
N HIS A 53 -20.86 8.86 -3.29
CA HIS A 53 -20.40 7.47 -3.21
C HIS A 53 -19.88 6.92 -4.53
N GLY A 54 -20.36 7.43 -5.68
CA GLY A 54 -20.00 6.85 -6.97
C GLY A 54 -20.39 5.37 -7.03
N ASP A 55 -19.40 4.51 -7.27
CA ASP A 55 -19.56 3.05 -7.36
C ASP A 55 -19.04 2.30 -6.13
N THR A 56 -18.60 2.99 -5.08
CA THR A 56 -17.96 2.32 -3.93
C THR A 56 -18.89 1.36 -3.20
N LYS A 57 -20.19 1.68 -3.12
CA LYS A 57 -21.19 0.81 -2.50
C LYS A 57 -21.34 -0.50 -3.28
N ASP A 58 -21.54 -0.40 -4.60
CA ASP A 58 -21.65 -1.58 -5.47
C ASP A 58 -20.38 -2.44 -5.39
N ARG A 59 -19.20 -1.81 -5.42
CA ARG A 59 -17.92 -2.52 -5.27
C ARG A 59 -17.83 -3.26 -3.93
N ALA A 60 -18.23 -2.62 -2.83
CA ALA A 60 -18.21 -3.24 -1.51
C ALA A 60 -19.21 -4.41 -1.42
N THR A 61 -20.45 -4.22 -1.90
CA THR A 61 -21.49 -5.26 -1.93
C THR A 61 -21.04 -6.47 -2.76
N MET A 62 -20.55 -6.26 -3.98
CA MET A 62 -20.07 -7.34 -4.84
C MET A 62 -18.88 -8.09 -4.22
N THR A 63 -18.01 -7.40 -3.48
CA THR A 63 -16.89 -8.04 -2.77
C THR A 63 -17.40 -8.94 -1.64
N ILE A 64 -18.40 -8.48 -0.87
CA ILE A 64 -19.02 -9.28 0.20
C ILE A 64 -19.71 -10.51 -0.40
N GLU A 65 -20.52 -10.33 -1.45
CA GLU A 65 -21.22 -11.42 -2.14
C GLU A 65 -20.27 -12.43 -2.78
N ALA A 66 -19.16 -11.98 -3.39
CA ALA A 66 -18.18 -12.89 -3.98
C ALA A 66 -17.47 -13.73 -2.91
N ARG A 67 -17.21 -13.15 -1.73
CA ARG A 67 -16.55 -13.83 -0.62
C ARG A 67 -17.47 -14.79 0.13
N SER A 68 -18.78 -14.53 0.17
CA SER A 68 -19.75 -15.41 0.85
C SER A 68 -20.09 -16.67 0.06
N LYS A 69 -19.78 -16.72 -1.24
CA LYS A 69 -19.98 -17.92 -2.06
C LYS A 69 -19.07 -19.08 -1.62
N PRO A 70 -19.50 -20.34 -1.79
CA PRO A 70 -18.65 -21.50 -1.52
C PRO A 70 -17.37 -21.45 -2.36
N PRO A 71 -16.25 -22.05 -1.91
CA PRO A 71 -15.00 -22.12 -2.68
C PRO A 71 -15.23 -22.54 -4.15
N LEU A 72 -14.37 -22.06 -5.04
CA LEU A 72 -14.42 -22.51 -6.44
C LEU A 72 -14.13 -24.01 -6.50
N PRO A 73 -14.72 -24.75 -7.45
CA PRO A 73 -14.35 -26.15 -7.68
C PRO A 73 -12.85 -26.28 -7.90
N ASP A 74 -12.24 -27.38 -7.45
CA ASP A 74 -10.79 -27.60 -7.53
C ASP A 74 -10.24 -27.54 -8.97
N SER A 75 -11.10 -27.78 -9.97
CA SER A 75 -10.76 -27.71 -11.39
C SER A 75 -10.86 -26.30 -12.01
N SER A 76 -11.37 -25.31 -11.28
CA SER A 76 -11.63 -23.98 -11.81
C SER A 76 -10.45 -23.03 -11.59
N ASN A 77 -9.91 -22.52 -12.70
CA ASN A 77 -8.91 -21.44 -12.68
C ASN A 77 -9.53 -20.04 -12.83
N ASP A 78 -10.86 -19.93 -12.85
CA ASP A 78 -11.55 -18.64 -13.03
C ASP A 78 -11.76 -17.92 -11.70
N TYR A 79 -10.65 -17.48 -11.08
CA TYR A 79 -10.66 -16.81 -9.78
C TYR A 79 -10.96 -15.32 -9.86
N ILE A 80 -10.83 -14.70 -11.04
CA ILE A 80 -10.98 -13.24 -11.22
C ILE A 80 -12.39 -12.74 -10.84
N PRO A 81 -13.50 -13.39 -11.22
CA PRO A 81 -14.84 -12.99 -10.81
C PRO A 81 -15.04 -13.06 -9.29
N ARG A 82 -14.26 -13.87 -8.58
CA ARG A 82 -14.29 -13.94 -7.11
C ARG A 82 -13.37 -12.93 -6.45
N ALA A 83 -12.14 -12.77 -6.97
CA ALA A 83 -11.11 -11.92 -6.40
C ALA A 83 -11.37 -10.43 -6.65
N LEU A 84 -11.82 -10.07 -7.85
CA LEU A 84 -12.06 -8.70 -8.31
C LEU A 84 -13.41 -8.59 -9.03
N PRO A 85 -14.55 -8.97 -8.39
CA PRO A 85 -15.86 -9.10 -9.04
C PRO A 85 -16.31 -7.84 -9.78
N PHE A 86 -16.20 -6.69 -9.10
CA PHE A 86 -16.62 -5.40 -9.63
C PHE A 86 -15.79 -4.99 -10.86
N PHE A 87 -14.48 -5.23 -10.83
CA PHE A 87 -13.59 -4.90 -11.94
C PHE A 87 -13.85 -5.81 -13.14
N TYR A 88 -14.00 -7.12 -12.90
CA TYR A 88 -14.35 -8.11 -13.92
C TYR A 88 -15.66 -7.75 -14.64
N GLN A 89 -16.73 -7.46 -13.87
CA GLN A 89 -18.01 -7.07 -14.45
C GLN A 89 -17.93 -5.75 -15.23
N THR A 90 -17.17 -4.77 -14.72
CA THR A 90 -16.99 -3.48 -15.39
C THR A 90 -16.30 -3.65 -16.74
N LEU A 91 -15.22 -4.43 -16.79
CA LEU A 91 -14.49 -4.71 -18.03
C LEU A 91 -15.36 -5.46 -19.04
N ASN A 92 -16.14 -6.45 -18.60
CA ASN A 92 -17.05 -7.18 -19.47
C ASN A 92 -18.18 -6.29 -20.02
N LYS A 93 -18.67 -5.34 -19.21
CA LYS A 93 -19.77 -4.44 -19.59
C LYS A 93 -19.33 -3.31 -20.51
N TYR A 94 -18.19 -2.68 -20.23
CA TYR A 94 -17.78 -1.44 -20.88
C TYR A 94 -16.56 -1.59 -21.80
N GLY A 95 -15.87 -2.73 -21.74
CA GLY A 95 -14.68 -3.02 -22.53
C GLY A 95 -13.39 -2.47 -21.94
N ARG A 96 -12.36 -2.37 -22.80
CA ARG A 96 -10.97 -2.06 -22.42
C ARG A 96 -10.72 -0.61 -22.03
N ARG A 97 -11.57 0.33 -22.47
CA ARG A 97 -11.54 1.75 -22.09
C ARG A 97 -12.78 2.09 -21.29
N CYS A 98 -12.66 1.96 -19.98
CA CYS A 98 -13.79 2.25 -19.10
C CYS A 98 -13.39 3.10 -17.91
N PHE A 99 -14.39 3.64 -17.22
CA PHE A 99 -14.20 4.32 -15.95
C PHE A 99 -15.27 3.95 -14.95
N VAL A 100 -14.89 4.00 -13.68
CA VAL A 100 -15.75 3.80 -12.51
C VAL A 100 -15.53 4.94 -11.52
N TRP A 101 -16.39 5.08 -10.53
CA TRP A 101 -16.33 6.15 -9.55
C TRP A 101 -15.87 5.66 -8.18
N ASN A 102 -14.74 6.18 -7.71
CA ASN A 102 -14.32 6.04 -6.32
C ASN A 102 -14.71 7.33 -5.57
N GLY A 103 -15.93 7.33 -5.05
CA GLY A 103 -16.55 8.56 -4.56
C GLY A 103 -16.65 9.60 -5.68
N PRO A 104 -16.28 10.89 -5.44
CA PRO A 104 -16.29 11.93 -6.47
C PRO A 104 -15.10 11.87 -7.45
N VAL A 105 -14.22 10.88 -7.34
CA VAL A 105 -13.03 10.75 -8.19
C VAL A 105 -13.23 9.61 -9.20
N PRO A 106 -13.16 9.88 -10.52
CA PRO A 106 -13.22 8.81 -11.50
C PRO A 106 -11.90 8.03 -11.53
N LEU A 107 -11.99 6.71 -11.62
CA LEU A 107 -10.89 5.79 -11.87
C LEU A 107 -11.00 5.29 -13.31
N VAL A 108 -10.02 5.66 -14.12
CA VAL A 108 -9.94 5.28 -15.53
C VAL A 108 -9.18 3.98 -15.66
N THR A 109 -9.72 3.05 -16.44
CA THR A 109 -9.11 1.79 -16.81
C THR A 109 -8.80 1.81 -18.31
N ILE A 110 -7.54 1.50 -18.62
CA ILE A 110 -7.03 1.27 -19.96
C ILE A 110 -6.41 -0.13 -19.98
N ALA A 111 -6.68 -0.89 -21.04
CA ALA A 111 -6.16 -2.26 -21.19
C ALA A 111 -5.37 -2.45 -22.51
N GLU A 112 -5.17 -1.38 -23.27
CA GLU A 112 -4.34 -1.34 -24.46
C GLU A 112 -2.85 -1.32 -24.08
N PRO A 113 -2.04 -2.29 -24.56
CA PRO A 113 -0.62 -2.37 -24.24
C PRO A 113 0.17 -1.10 -24.57
N GLU A 114 -0.18 -0.41 -25.66
CA GLU A 114 0.50 0.80 -26.12
C GLU A 114 0.29 1.95 -25.12
N LEU A 115 -0.94 2.12 -24.64
CA LEU A 115 -1.28 3.15 -23.65
C LEU A 115 -0.71 2.80 -22.27
N ILE A 116 -0.76 1.52 -21.90
CA ILE A 116 -0.13 1.03 -20.66
C ILE A 116 1.36 1.38 -20.69
N ARG A 117 2.06 1.04 -21.78
CA ARG A 117 3.48 1.38 -21.96
C ARG A 117 3.70 2.90 -21.86
N GLU A 118 2.88 3.71 -22.51
CA GLU A 118 3.01 5.17 -22.43
C GLU A 118 2.90 5.69 -20.99
N VAL A 119 1.90 5.23 -20.24
CA VAL A 119 1.71 5.58 -18.82
C VAL A 119 2.93 5.19 -17.98
N PHE A 120 3.46 3.97 -18.17
CA PHE A 120 4.64 3.49 -17.44
C PHE A 120 5.95 4.19 -17.84
N MET A 121 6.04 4.76 -19.04
CA MET A 121 7.21 5.54 -19.48
C MET A 121 7.15 6.99 -18.98
N LYS A 122 5.95 7.52 -18.72
CA LYS A 122 5.71 8.91 -18.29
C LYS A 122 5.45 9.03 -16.78
N ILE A 123 6.31 8.40 -15.96
CA ILE A 123 6.16 8.35 -14.49
C ILE A 123 6.11 9.73 -13.80
N HIS A 124 6.57 10.79 -14.47
CA HIS A 124 6.50 12.16 -13.93
C HIS A 124 5.12 12.80 -14.13
N GLU A 125 4.39 12.39 -15.17
CA GLU A 125 3.02 12.83 -15.48
C GLU A 125 1.99 11.96 -14.76
N PHE A 126 2.21 10.64 -14.74
CA PHE A 126 1.34 9.66 -14.11
C PHE A 126 1.88 9.21 -12.74
N GLN A 127 1.60 10.01 -11.72
CA GLN A 127 1.97 9.70 -10.34
C GLN A 127 0.95 8.78 -9.67
N LYS A 128 1.37 8.04 -8.63
CA LYS A 128 0.47 7.19 -7.84
C LYS A 128 -0.66 8.01 -7.20
N GLN A 129 -1.86 7.45 -7.19
CA GLN A 129 -3.03 8.13 -6.64
C GLN A 129 -2.98 8.16 -5.11
N LYS A 130 -3.13 9.35 -4.52
CA LYS A 130 -3.29 9.54 -3.07
C LYS A 130 -4.77 9.54 -2.70
N THR A 131 -5.37 8.36 -2.57
CA THR A 131 -6.82 8.21 -2.35
C THR A 131 -7.22 8.23 -0.88
N ASN A 132 -6.41 7.64 0.00
CA ASN A 132 -6.70 7.56 1.43
C ASN A 132 -5.44 7.84 2.27
N PRO A 133 -5.42 8.89 3.11
CA PRO A 133 -4.28 9.21 3.97
C PRO A 133 -3.89 8.10 4.95
N PHE A 134 -4.81 7.20 5.32
CA PHE A 134 -4.47 6.04 6.16
C PHE A 134 -3.54 5.06 5.45
N LEU A 135 -3.52 5.05 4.11
CA LEU A 135 -2.60 4.21 3.36
C LEU A 135 -1.13 4.60 3.63
N GLU A 136 -0.85 5.89 3.87
CA GLU A 136 0.50 6.36 4.23
C GLU A 136 0.97 5.83 5.60
N LYS A 137 0.03 5.39 6.46
CA LYS A 137 0.33 4.76 7.74
C LYS A 137 0.59 3.26 7.62
N VAL A 138 0.06 2.62 6.58
CA VAL A 138 0.25 1.18 6.32
C VAL A 138 1.45 0.92 5.41
N ALA A 139 1.62 1.80 4.44
CA ALA A 139 2.65 1.70 3.43
C ALA A 139 3.47 2.99 3.43
N SER A 140 4.79 2.84 3.49
CA SER A 140 5.73 3.96 3.34
C SER A 140 6.90 3.55 2.44
N GLY A 141 7.84 4.47 2.19
CA GLY A 141 9.00 4.20 1.34
C GLY A 141 8.63 4.12 -0.14
N LEU A 142 9.30 3.23 -0.90
CA LEU A 142 9.19 3.19 -2.37
C LEU A 142 7.76 3.02 -2.90
N LEU A 143 6.87 2.41 -2.11
CA LEU A 143 5.48 2.23 -2.49
C LEU A 143 4.71 3.55 -2.59
N MET A 144 5.03 4.54 -1.74
CA MET A 144 4.30 5.82 -1.67
C MET A 144 5.11 7.02 -2.17
N LEU A 145 6.43 6.92 -2.23
CA LEU A 145 7.28 8.02 -2.69
C LEU A 145 7.13 8.25 -4.19
N GLU A 146 7.36 9.51 -4.58
CA GLU A 146 7.34 9.98 -5.96
C GLU A 146 8.55 10.85 -6.30
N GLY A 147 8.77 11.03 -7.60
CA GLY A 147 9.75 11.97 -8.15
C GLY A 147 11.16 11.74 -7.58
N ARG A 148 11.82 12.84 -7.17
CA ARG A 148 13.21 12.79 -6.70
C ARG A 148 13.41 11.88 -5.48
N PHE A 149 12.46 11.86 -4.54
CA PHE A 149 12.61 11.07 -3.32
C PHE A 149 12.51 9.58 -3.62
N TRP A 150 11.60 9.19 -4.51
CA TRP A 150 11.53 7.83 -5.02
C TRP A 150 12.82 7.45 -5.76
N ALA A 151 13.29 8.30 -6.67
CA ALA A 151 14.51 8.03 -7.45
C ALA A 151 15.74 7.84 -6.55
N THR A 152 15.91 8.69 -5.54
CA THR A 152 17.00 8.57 -4.57
C THR A 152 16.91 7.27 -3.77
N ARG A 153 15.76 6.97 -3.15
CA ARG A 153 15.61 5.73 -2.37
C ARG A 153 15.72 4.47 -3.24
N ARG A 154 15.26 4.53 -4.49
CA ARG A 154 15.34 3.41 -5.43
C ARG A 154 16.79 3.14 -5.80
N LYS A 155 17.55 4.19 -6.14
CA LYS A 155 18.98 4.08 -6.45
C LYS A 155 19.76 3.48 -5.28
N LEU A 156 19.43 3.86 -4.05
CA LEU A 156 20.06 3.32 -2.84
C LEU A 156 19.81 1.81 -2.66
N LEU A 157 18.58 1.36 -2.94
CA LEU A 157 18.15 -0.03 -2.72
C LEU A 157 18.54 -0.97 -3.85
N THR A 158 18.65 -0.50 -5.09
CA THR A 158 18.91 -1.34 -6.28
C THR A 158 20.13 -2.28 -6.13
N PRO A 159 21.29 -1.86 -5.59
CA PRO A 159 22.45 -2.74 -5.45
C PRO A 159 22.18 -4.02 -4.64
N ALA A 160 21.28 -3.97 -3.66
CA ALA A 160 20.91 -5.14 -2.86
C ALA A 160 20.15 -6.21 -3.66
N PHE A 161 19.66 -5.87 -4.85
CA PHE A 161 18.95 -6.76 -5.76
C PHE A 161 19.77 -7.12 -7.01
N HIS A 162 21.07 -6.82 -7.02
CA HIS A 162 21.97 -7.29 -8.07
C HIS A 162 22.26 -8.79 -7.94
N MET A 163 22.63 -9.43 -9.06
CA MET A 163 22.75 -10.89 -9.14
C MET A 163 23.80 -11.47 -8.19
N ASP A 164 24.90 -10.76 -7.96
CA ASP A 164 25.92 -11.10 -6.96
C ASP A 164 25.35 -11.12 -5.54
N LYS A 165 24.52 -10.13 -5.18
CA LYS A 165 23.85 -10.08 -3.86
C LYS A 165 22.74 -11.12 -3.73
N LEU A 166 21.95 -11.34 -4.78
CA LEU A 166 20.89 -12.35 -4.80
C LEU A 166 21.42 -13.78 -4.61
N LYS A 167 22.61 -14.10 -5.13
CA LYS A 167 23.23 -15.43 -4.95
C LYS A 167 23.47 -15.77 -3.48
N PHE A 168 23.80 -14.80 -2.63
CA PHE A 168 23.98 -15.01 -1.19
C PHE A 168 22.65 -15.31 -0.47
N MET A 169 21.51 -14.96 -1.06
CA MET A 169 20.18 -15.21 -0.48
C MET A 169 19.67 -16.64 -0.78
N LEU A 170 20.20 -17.28 -1.83
CA LEU A 170 19.74 -18.60 -2.30
C LEU A 170 19.84 -19.71 -1.24
N PRO A 171 20.92 -19.83 -0.43
CA PRO A 171 20.99 -20.85 0.62
C PRO A 171 19.86 -20.70 1.64
N ALA A 172 19.58 -19.47 2.08
CA ALA A 172 18.48 -19.21 3.01
C ALA A 172 17.11 -19.54 2.40
N LEU A 173 16.91 -19.24 1.10
CA LEU A 173 15.71 -19.60 0.34
C LEU A 173 15.51 -21.12 0.27
N TRP A 174 16.58 -21.84 -0.05
CA TRP A 174 16.60 -23.29 -0.16
C TRP A 174 16.31 -23.97 1.19
N GLU A 175 17.01 -23.57 2.25
CA GLU A 175 16.82 -24.14 3.58
C GLU A 175 15.40 -23.93 4.11
N SER A 176 14.85 -22.72 3.97
CA SER A 176 13.49 -22.43 4.45
C SER A 176 12.43 -23.19 3.65
N SER A 177 12.62 -23.33 2.33
CA SER A 177 11.70 -24.10 1.48
C SER A 177 11.76 -25.60 1.81
N ASN A 178 12.96 -26.16 1.97
CA ASN A 178 13.13 -27.56 2.33
C ASN A 178 12.60 -27.88 3.73
N ALA A 179 12.74 -26.98 4.69
CA ALA A 179 12.16 -27.17 6.02
C ALA A 179 10.63 -27.30 5.96
N MET A 180 9.98 -26.45 5.16
CA MET A 180 8.53 -26.52 4.93
C MET A 180 8.12 -27.84 4.25
N VAL A 181 8.83 -28.24 3.19
CA VAL A 181 8.55 -29.50 2.47
C VAL A 181 8.74 -30.72 3.39
N LYS A 182 9.82 -30.75 4.18
CA LYS A 182 10.04 -31.83 5.15
C LYS A 182 8.92 -31.92 6.18
N GLU A 183 8.42 -30.79 6.67
CA GLU A 183 7.28 -30.77 7.59
C GLU A 183 6.03 -31.39 6.94
N TRP A 184 5.79 -31.12 5.65
CA TRP A 184 4.70 -31.74 4.90
C TRP A 184 4.91 -33.24 4.66
N GLU A 185 6.13 -33.67 4.34
CA GLU A 185 6.50 -35.09 4.20
C GLU A 185 6.31 -35.86 5.52
N GLU A 186 6.69 -35.27 6.65
CA GLU A 186 6.50 -35.85 7.98
C GLU A 186 5.01 -35.97 8.36
N MET A 187 4.17 -35.01 7.97
CA MET A 187 2.72 -35.12 8.16
C MET A 187 2.13 -36.23 7.27
N THR A 188 2.52 -36.28 6.00
CA THR A 188 2.00 -37.25 5.03
C THR A 188 2.43 -38.68 5.36
N SER A 189 3.67 -38.88 5.83
CA SER A 189 4.19 -40.21 6.20
C SER A 189 3.46 -40.85 7.37
N LYS A 190 2.84 -40.05 8.26
CA LYS A 190 2.07 -40.55 9.41
C LYS A 190 0.67 -41.04 9.03
N THR A 191 0.04 -40.45 8.00
CA THR A 191 -1.37 -40.68 7.67
C THR A 191 -1.60 -41.19 6.24
N GLY A 192 -0.54 -41.33 5.42
CA GLY A 192 -0.61 -41.67 4.00
C GLY A 192 -1.03 -40.48 3.11
N SER A 193 -2.00 -39.69 3.57
CA SER A 193 -2.43 -38.42 2.98
C SER A 193 -2.85 -37.44 4.08
N CYS A 194 -2.67 -36.13 3.87
CA CYS A 194 -3.18 -35.10 4.75
C CYS A 194 -3.67 -33.87 3.97
N GLU A 195 -4.69 -33.20 4.51
CA GLU A 195 -5.11 -31.88 4.05
C GLU A 195 -4.25 -30.81 4.73
N ILE A 196 -3.73 -29.84 3.97
CA ILE A 196 -2.81 -28.81 4.46
C ILE A 196 -3.35 -27.43 4.12
N GLU A 197 -3.42 -26.57 5.13
CA GLU A 197 -3.72 -25.15 4.95
C GLU A 197 -2.46 -24.41 4.47
N VAL A 198 -2.29 -24.31 3.14
CA VAL A 198 -1.03 -23.85 2.51
C VAL A 198 -0.72 -22.36 2.79
N LEU A 199 -1.71 -21.50 3.00
CA LEU A 199 -1.48 -20.06 3.11
C LEU A 199 -0.73 -19.69 4.39
N SER A 200 -0.97 -20.34 5.53
CA SER A 200 -0.15 -20.10 6.74
C SER A 200 1.32 -20.47 6.53
N TYR A 201 1.58 -21.59 5.85
CA TYR A 201 2.94 -22.04 5.52
C TYR A 201 3.64 -21.04 4.59
N LEU A 202 2.96 -20.57 3.53
CA LEU A 202 3.52 -19.56 2.63
C LEU A 202 3.78 -18.22 3.33
N ASN A 203 2.92 -17.82 4.25
CA ASN A 203 3.11 -16.61 5.06
C ASN A 203 4.33 -16.76 5.99
N LYS A 204 4.45 -17.90 6.70
CA LYS A 204 5.59 -18.21 7.56
C LYS A 204 6.89 -18.28 6.77
N LEU A 205 6.89 -18.94 5.62
CA LEU A 205 8.03 -19.02 4.69
C LEU A 205 8.44 -17.62 4.25
N SER A 206 7.53 -16.83 3.68
CA SER A 206 7.83 -15.48 3.20
C SER A 206 8.36 -14.56 4.30
N ALA A 207 7.77 -14.61 5.50
CA ALA A 207 8.23 -13.85 6.65
C ALA A 207 9.63 -14.27 7.10
N GLY A 208 9.90 -15.58 7.19
CA GLY A 208 11.22 -16.11 7.52
C GLY A 208 12.29 -15.74 6.50
N LEU A 209 11.96 -15.78 5.21
CA LEU A 209 12.84 -15.34 4.14
C LEU A 209 13.18 -13.86 4.25
N ILE A 210 12.18 -13.00 4.45
CA ILE A 210 12.41 -11.56 4.65
C ILE A 210 13.29 -11.32 5.88
N SER A 211 13.03 -11.98 7.01
CA SER A 211 13.89 -11.86 8.20
C SER A 211 15.34 -12.22 7.91
N ARG A 212 15.59 -13.36 7.25
CA ARG A 212 16.95 -13.85 6.95
C ARG A 212 17.66 -12.97 5.94
N VAL A 213 16.97 -12.63 4.84
CA VAL A 213 17.56 -11.92 3.69
C VAL A 213 17.71 -10.43 3.95
N ALA A 214 16.67 -9.79 4.51
CA ALA A 214 16.68 -8.35 4.69
C ALA A 214 17.36 -7.92 5.99
N PHE A 215 17.26 -8.73 7.04
CA PHE A 215 17.71 -8.35 8.40
C PHE A 215 18.77 -9.29 8.98
N GLY A 216 19.16 -10.35 8.28
CA GLY A 216 20.13 -11.33 8.78
C GLY A 216 19.71 -11.94 10.12
N SER A 217 18.39 -12.03 10.36
CA SER A 217 17.74 -12.47 11.59
C SER A 217 16.82 -13.67 11.34
N SER A 218 16.20 -14.20 12.41
CA SER A 218 15.21 -15.27 12.32
C SER A 218 13.78 -14.74 12.23
N TYR A 219 12.84 -15.62 11.87
CA TYR A 219 11.41 -15.27 11.86
C TYR A 219 10.94 -14.85 13.27
N GLU A 220 11.45 -15.52 14.30
CA GLU A 220 11.09 -15.30 15.70
C GLU A 220 11.41 -13.88 16.16
N GLU A 221 12.53 -13.30 15.71
CA GLU A 221 12.89 -11.91 16.01
C GLU A 221 11.92 -10.89 15.34
N GLY A 222 11.37 -11.24 14.17
CA GLY A 222 10.46 -10.39 13.39
C GLY A 222 8.97 -10.68 13.60
N LYS A 223 8.62 -11.75 14.33
CA LYS A 223 7.26 -12.29 14.40
C LYS A 223 6.22 -11.24 14.77
N ARG A 224 6.51 -10.44 15.81
CA ARG A 224 5.62 -9.37 16.26
C ARG A 224 5.38 -8.30 15.19
N ILE A 225 6.41 -7.95 14.41
CA ILE A 225 6.28 -6.99 13.31
C ILE A 225 5.34 -7.55 12.23
N PHE A 226 5.48 -8.83 11.87
CA PHE A 226 4.60 -9.45 10.87
C PHE A 226 3.14 -9.59 11.32
N GLU A 227 2.90 -9.90 12.60
CA GLU A 227 1.56 -9.91 13.20
C GLU A 227 0.91 -8.52 13.10
N LEU A 228 1.64 -7.48 13.49
CA LEU A 228 1.17 -6.09 13.42
C LEU A 228 0.92 -5.63 11.97
N LEU A 229 1.79 -5.99 11.03
CA LEU A 229 1.58 -5.69 9.60
C LEU A 229 0.31 -6.38 9.06
N THR A 230 0.07 -7.64 9.46
CA THR A 230 -1.12 -8.39 9.08
C THR A 230 -2.38 -7.71 9.62
N GLU A 231 -2.38 -7.33 10.89
CA GLU A 231 -3.47 -6.60 11.52
C GLU A 231 -3.75 -5.26 10.81
N GLN A 232 -2.67 -4.54 10.45
CA GLN A 232 -2.77 -3.24 9.79
C GLN A 232 -3.39 -3.36 8.39
N ILE A 233 -2.98 -4.37 7.61
CA ILE A 233 -3.56 -4.65 6.29
C ILE A 233 -5.05 -4.99 6.43
N GLN A 234 -5.41 -5.88 7.35
CA GLN A 234 -6.81 -6.26 7.59
C GLN A 234 -7.69 -5.07 8.00
N THR A 235 -7.12 -4.12 8.76
CA THR A 235 -7.84 -2.92 9.20
C THR A 235 -8.04 -1.92 8.06
N VAL A 236 -7.09 -1.79 7.13
CA VAL A 236 -7.13 -0.77 6.06
C VAL A 236 -7.85 -1.24 4.79
N LEU A 237 -7.87 -2.54 4.49
CA LEU A 237 -8.57 -3.07 3.32
C LEU A 237 -10.05 -2.62 3.22
N PRO A 238 -10.88 -2.64 4.28
CA PRO A 238 -12.24 -2.11 4.22
C PRO A 238 -12.29 -0.60 3.93
N VAL A 239 -11.35 0.16 4.47
CA VAL A 239 -11.28 1.62 4.28
C VAL A 239 -10.89 1.99 2.85
N LEU A 240 -10.10 1.16 2.17
CA LEU A 240 -9.78 1.33 0.74
C LEU A 240 -11.02 1.14 -0.16
N ASN A 241 -12.00 0.36 0.30
CA ASN A 241 -13.25 0.16 -0.43
C ASN A 241 -14.28 1.26 -0.18
N ALA A 242 -14.08 2.12 0.83
CA ALA A 242 -14.96 3.23 1.18
C ALA A 242 -14.50 4.57 0.58
N VAL A 243 -15.42 5.53 0.50
CA VAL A 243 -15.07 6.92 0.13
C VAL A 243 -14.36 7.58 1.29
N TYR A 244 -13.17 8.12 1.04
CA TYR A 244 -12.50 8.98 2.00
C TYR A 244 -13.17 10.36 2.02
N ILE A 245 -13.64 10.78 3.19
CA ILE A 245 -14.14 12.14 3.42
C ILE A 245 -12.99 12.99 3.98
N PRO A 246 -12.64 14.12 3.32
CA PRO A 246 -11.62 15.03 3.82
C PRO A 246 -11.86 15.42 5.29
N GLY A 247 -10.81 15.31 6.11
CA GLY A 247 -10.87 15.62 7.53
C GLY A 247 -11.20 14.45 8.45
N TRP A 248 -11.78 13.34 7.94
CA TRP A 248 -12.10 12.15 8.76
C TRP A 248 -10.87 11.53 9.44
N ARG A 249 -9.67 11.76 8.89
CA ARG A 249 -8.42 11.29 9.51
C ARG A 249 -8.15 11.90 10.89
N PHE A 250 -8.72 13.06 11.18
CA PHE A 250 -8.55 13.76 12.45
C PHE A 250 -9.60 13.38 13.50
N ILE A 251 -10.62 12.60 13.12
CA ILE A 251 -11.64 12.12 14.04
C ILE A 251 -11.05 10.94 14.83
N PRO A 252 -11.03 10.98 16.18
CA PRO A 252 -10.36 9.99 17.01
C PRO A 252 -11.21 8.71 17.20
N THR A 253 -11.59 8.06 16.10
CA THR A 253 -12.31 6.78 16.13
C THR A 253 -11.40 5.65 16.65
N LYS A 254 -12.00 4.57 17.18
CA LYS A 254 -11.24 3.40 17.66
C LYS A 254 -10.34 2.81 16.56
N ALA A 255 -10.85 2.72 15.33
CA ALA A 255 -10.09 2.21 14.18
C ALA A 255 -8.93 3.15 13.80
N ASN A 256 -9.17 4.47 13.75
CA ASN A 256 -8.13 5.45 13.43
C ASN A 256 -7.01 5.43 14.47
N LYS A 257 -7.36 5.39 15.75
CA LYS A 257 -6.39 5.26 16.85
C LYS A 257 -5.58 3.98 16.70
N ARG A 258 -6.24 2.84 16.44
CA ARG A 258 -5.56 1.55 16.29
C ARG A 258 -4.56 1.54 15.12
N ILE A 259 -4.90 2.13 13.98
CA ILE A 259 -3.97 2.25 12.84
C ILE A 259 -2.71 3.04 13.23
N VAL A 260 -2.88 4.13 14.00
CA VAL A 260 -1.77 4.97 14.46
C VAL A 260 -0.92 4.25 15.52
N ASP A 261 -1.55 3.56 16.46
CA ASP A 261 -0.85 2.82 17.52
C ASP A 261 -0.03 1.66 16.93
N VAL A 262 -0.60 0.91 15.99
CA VAL A 262 0.09 -0.18 15.28
C VAL A 262 1.27 0.34 14.44
N ASP A 263 1.10 1.45 13.70
CA ASP A 263 2.21 2.10 12.97
C ASP A 263 3.34 2.50 13.93
N LYS A 264 3.01 3.09 15.09
CA LYS A 264 4.00 3.47 16.10
C LYS A 264 4.75 2.27 16.68
N GLU A 265 4.03 1.18 16.97
CA GLU A 265 4.63 -0.06 17.50
C GLU A 265 5.59 -0.68 16.47
N ILE A 266 5.16 -0.81 15.21
CA ILE A 266 6.01 -1.31 14.11
C ILE A 266 7.29 -0.47 13.97
N ARG A 267 7.16 0.86 13.95
CA ARG A 267 8.32 1.78 13.85
C ARG A 267 9.28 1.62 15.01
N THR A 268 8.76 1.44 16.22
CA THR A 268 9.57 1.26 17.44
C THR A 268 10.37 -0.04 17.36
N LEU A 269 9.72 -1.14 16.97
CA LEU A 269 10.38 -2.45 16.81
C LEU A 269 11.46 -2.42 15.72
N LEU A 270 11.14 -1.85 14.53
CA LEU A 270 12.10 -1.71 13.44
C LEU A 270 13.29 -0.83 13.84
N LYS A 271 13.05 0.27 14.57
CA LYS A 271 14.12 1.12 15.09
C LYS A 271 15.02 0.35 16.06
N GLY A 272 14.45 -0.50 16.92
CA GLY A 272 15.22 -1.38 17.80
C GLY A 272 16.16 -2.32 17.03
N VAL A 273 15.69 -2.91 15.92
CA VAL A 273 16.54 -3.76 15.04
C VAL A 273 17.68 -2.95 14.43
N ILE A 274 17.39 -1.75 13.93
CA ILE A 274 18.39 -0.85 13.32
C ILE A 274 19.43 -0.40 14.37
N ASP A 275 18.98 0.01 15.55
CA ASP A 275 19.85 0.53 16.62
C ASP A 275 20.76 -0.57 17.17
N LYS A 276 20.23 -1.79 17.36
CA LYS A 276 21.03 -2.99 17.71
C LYS A 276 22.14 -3.21 16.67
N ARG A 277 21.82 -3.09 15.38
CA ARG A 277 22.80 -3.27 14.30
C ARG A 277 23.84 -2.16 14.26
N LYS A 278 23.42 -0.90 14.38
CA LYS A 278 24.34 0.26 14.45
C LYS A 278 25.31 0.14 15.62
N LYS A 279 24.83 -0.31 16.79
CA LYS A 279 25.68 -0.54 17.97
C LYS A 279 26.73 -1.61 17.72
N ALA A 280 26.34 -2.78 17.19
CA ALA A 280 27.28 -3.85 16.88
C ALA A 280 28.38 -3.42 15.90
N ILE A 281 28.04 -2.64 14.86
CA ILE A 281 29.02 -2.11 13.90
C ILE A 281 30.00 -1.15 14.59
N LYS A 282 29.52 -0.27 15.48
CA LYS A 282 30.38 0.62 16.27
C LYS A 282 31.33 -0.13 17.20
N GLU A 283 30.91 -1.29 17.69
CA GLU A 283 31.72 -2.18 18.54
C GLU A 283 32.69 -3.07 17.74
N GLY A 284 32.80 -2.86 16.41
CA GLY A 284 33.78 -3.54 15.56
C GLY A 284 33.24 -4.76 14.80
N ALA A 285 31.94 -5.06 14.89
CA ALA A 285 31.34 -6.10 14.06
C ALA A 285 31.36 -5.67 12.59
N LYS A 286 31.75 -6.59 11.69
CA LYS A 286 31.65 -6.34 10.25
C LYS A 286 30.19 -6.16 9.85
N PRO A 287 29.88 -5.20 8.95
CA PRO A 287 28.58 -5.16 8.31
C PRO A 287 28.27 -6.52 7.66
N LYS A 288 27.03 -6.97 7.78
CA LYS A 288 26.57 -8.18 7.11
C LYS A 288 26.15 -7.83 5.68
N ASP A 289 26.34 -8.78 4.76
CA ASP A 289 25.83 -8.70 3.38
C ASP A 289 24.29 -8.93 3.29
N ASP A 290 23.53 -8.36 4.24
CA ASP A 290 22.06 -8.33 4.21
C ASP A 290 21.56 -6.93 3.79
N LEU A 291 20.28 -6.82 3.42
CA LEU A 291 19.71 -5.54 2.92
C LEU A 291 19.94 -4.39 3.92
N LEU A 292 19.74 -4.65 5.22
CA LEU A 292 19.95 -3.66 6.27
C LEU A 292 21.43 -3.24 6.35
N GLY A 293 22.37 -4.18 6.26
CA GLY A 293 23.80 -3.90 6.25
C GLY A 293 24.21 -3.02 5.08
N LEU A 294 23.78 -3.36 3.86
CA LEU A 294 24.03 -2.57 2.65
C LEU A 294 23.48 -1.14 2.77
N LEU A 295 22.28 -1.01 3.35
CA LEU A 295 21.67 0.29 3.60
C LEU A 295 22.46 1.11 4.64
N LEU A 296 22.93 0.49 5.72
CA LEU A 296 23.74 1.16 6.73
C LEU A 296 25.12 1.59 6.18
N GLU A 297 25.77 0.76 5.36
CA GLU A 297 27.04 1.10 4.71
C GLU A 297 26.91 2.31 3.78
N SER A 298 25.85 2.34 2.97
CA SER A 298 25.61 3.45 2.05
C SER A 298 25.48 4.80 2.77
N GLN A 299 24.93 4.81 3.99
CA GLN A 299 24.86 6.02 4.82
C GLN A 299 26.21 6.46 5.37
N LEU A 300 27.09 5.50 5.71
CA LEU A 300 28.42 5.80 6.25
C LEU A 300 29.32 6.39 5.17
N HIS A 301 29.23 5.88 3.94
CA HIS A 301 29.97 6.43 2.79
C HIS A 301 29.49 7.83 2.39
N ASP A 302 28.19 8.12 2.45
CA ASP A 302 27.65 9.46 2.15
C ASP A 302 28.06 10.52 3.20
N ASN A 303 28.25 10.14 4.47
CA ASN A 303 28.72 11.06 5.52
C ASN A 303 30.22 11.41 5.41
N GLY A 304 31.01 10.63 4.66
CA GLY A 304 32.45 10.86 4.46
C GLY A 304 32.77 11.85 3.32
N HIS A 305 31.79 12.30 2.55
CA HIS A 305 31.95 13.31 1.51
C HIS A 305 31.07 14.53 1.81
N ASN A 306 31.68 15.54 2.44
CA ASN A 306 31.04 16.80 2.72
C ASN A 306 30.35 17.38 1.47
N ASN A 307 29.10 17.81 1.67
CA ASN A 307 28.33 18.79 0.87
C ASN A 307 27.27 18.34 -0.15
N LYS A 308 26.54 17.23 0.04
CA LYS A 308 25.20 17.04 -0.57
C LYS A 308 24.18 16.41 0.39
N LYS A 309 23.16 17.20 0.73
CA LYS A 309 21.86 16.88 1.41
C LYS A 309 21.77 15.48 2.05
N HIS A 310 21.77 15.47 3.39
CA HIS A 310 21.39 14.34 4.26
C HIS A 310 20.39 13.37 3.61
N ILE A 311 20.86 12.18 3.23
CA ILE A 311 20.01 11.02 2.94
C ILE A 311 19.97 10.21 4.23
N GLU A 312 19.17 10.68 5.17
CA GLU A 312 18.89 9.92 6.38
C GLU A 312 17.87 8.82 6.03
N LEU A 313 18.11 7.57 6.46
CA LEU A 313 17.11 6.52 6.60
C LEU A 313 16.15 6.95 7.72
N SER A 314 15.45 8.06 7.52
CA SER A 314 14.33 8.40 8.36
C SER A 314 13.24 7.38 8.06
N ILE A 315 12.89 6.64 9.11
CA ILE A 315 11.66 5.83 9.14
C ILE A 315 10.46 6.77 8.88
N GLU A 316 10.59 8.05 9.20
CA GLU A 316 9.62 9.11 8.92
C GLU A 316 9.73 9.62 7.48
N ALA A 317 8.57 9.90 6.88
CA ALA A 317 8.46 10.56 5.59
C ALA A 317 8.48 12.07 5.78
#